data_AF-A0A084WD64-F1
#
_entry.id   AF-A0A084WD64-F1
#
_cell.length_a   1.000
_cell.length_b   1.000
_cell.length_c   1.000
_cell.angle_alpha   90.00
_cell.angle_beta   90.00
_cell.angle_gamma   90.00
#
_symmetry.space_group_name_H-M   'P 1'
#
loop_
_entity.id
_entity.type
_entity.pdbx_description
1 polymer ?
#
loop_
_entity_poly.entity_id
_entity_poly.type
_entity_poly.pdbx_seq_one_letter_code
_entity_poly.pdbx_strand_id
1 'polypeptide(L)'
;MFNPDTIMNANFARGRPLIVLIHGYTGHRDYAPNPTIRPAYFAYDEFNIISVDYNPLALEPCYLQAVRNLPTVANCTAQLLDFIIGNNIIPLEDIHVVGFSLGGQTSGMIANYLKSGKLKRITGLDPAKPLFVFAPNEHKLDQMDAEFVQVIHTDVFQRGILHPSGHTDFYVNGGVEQPGCNATTMMTTGECNHNRAPEYYAESIASEVGFYGYRCAHWYLYMLGVCRGDGANQQVAIMGAHTPDTAGTPLGFRSTEGFSFWYRSSWIACITDRSVYPRTSNRVAMCRRFLTASLVVLSLFIPTILAQKQETNNVFNTTSCLEKPYRCPHPRIKFYLYTRRTQQKPELIDVLDPESLYYTHWNPSHPVKIVIHGFGGGRNLSPSPDMRKAYFTRGNYNIIIVDYGSAVTEPCLSQIEWAPRFGSLCVSQLVKYIANHPRGVPPDDMHLIGYSVGAHIAGLVANYLTPAEGKLGRITGLDPTIFFYAGSNNSRDLDPSDAHFVDIIHTGAGILGQWSPGGHADFYVNGGTSQPGCASSTIFQTLACDHTKVTPYFIESINSERGFWAGPCPTLISYLLGWCEPKDSDYVLMGEHLSRRARGVFYVTTNAKPPYARGFPGKNRRTAKNSDYAGVRRK
;
A
#
# COMPACT_ATOMS: atom_id res chain seq x y z
N MET A 1 11.30 -18.64 -31.27
CA MET A 1 12.18 -18.15 -32.36
C MET A 1 11.31 -17.24 -33.23
N PHE A 2 11.81 -16.08 -33.64
CA PHE A 2 11.06 -15.16 -34.51
C PHE A 2 11.07 -15.69 -35.95
N ASN A 3 9.93 -15.63 -36.64
CA ASN A 3 9.83 -16.02 -38.06
C ASN A 3 9.19 -14.88 -38.87
N PRO A 4 9.96 -14.16 -39.72
CA PRO A 4 9.44 -13.15 -40.64
C PRO A 4 8.30 -13.65 -41.53
N ASP A 5 8.39 -14.90 -42.01
CA ASP A 5 7.47 -15.44 -43.01
C ASP A 5 6.04 -15.56 -42.49
N THR A 6 5.85 -15.79 -41.19
CA THR A 6 4.49 -15.86 -40.60
C THR A 6 3.80 -14.50 -40.53
N ILE A 7 4.56 -13.41 -40.62
CA ILE A 7 4.04 -12.03 -40.66
C ILE A 7 3.80 -11.62 -42.11
N MET A 8 4.75 -11.91 -43.01
CA MET A 8 4.64 -11.58 -44.44
C MET A 8 3.52 -12.36 -45.15
N ASN A 9 3.18 -13.57 -44.68
CA ASN A 9 2.05 -14.37 -45.18
C ASN A 9 0.75 -14.15 -44.38
N ALA A 10 0.72 -13.28 -43.36
CA ALA A 10 -0.50 -12.97 -42.64
C ALA A 10 -1.38 -11.98 -43.44
N ASN A 11 -2.69 -12.21 -43.44
CA ASN A 11 -3.65 -11.38 -44.16
C ASN A 11 -3.97 -10.07 -43.41
N PHE A 12 -2.98 -9.18 -43.28
CA PHE A 12 -3.17 -7.84 -42.73
C PHE A 12 -4.08 -6.99 -43.64
N ALA A 13 -5.14 -6.43 -43.07
CA ALA A 13 -5.99 -5.46 -43.74
C ALA A 13 -5.20 -4.14 -43.90
N ARG A 14 -4.78 -3.82 -45.13
CA ARG A 14 -3.96 -2.64 -45.42
C ARG A 14 -4.74 -1.35 -45.19
N GLY A 15 -4.11 -0.37 -44.52
CA GLY A 15 -4.76 0.89 -44.17
C GLY A 15 -5.81 0.78 -43.06
N ARG A 16 -5.82 -0.33 -42.30
CA ARG A 16 -6.62 -0.50 -41.08
C ARG A 16 -5.70 -0.53 -39.84
N PRO A 17 -6.07 0.12 -38.73
CA PRO A 17 -5.20 0.18 -37.54
C PRO A 17 -4.87 -1.20 -36.94
N LEU A 18 -3.75 -1.26 -36.21
CA LEU A 18 -3.30 -2.42 -35.46
C LEU A 18 -3.50 -2.23 -33.95
N ILE A 19 -4.39 -3.04 -33.38
CA ILE A 19 -4.62 -3.13 -31.94
C ILE A 19 -3.80 -4.30 -31.37
N VAL A 20 -2.92 -4.01 -30.41
CA VAL A 20 -2.12 -5.03 -29.70
C VAL A 20 -2.74 -5.27 -28.33
N LEU A 21 -3.32 -6.45 -28.11
CA LEU A 21 -3.98 -6.83 -26.85
C LEU A 21 -3.06 -7.67 -25.97
N ILE A 22 -2.77 -7.21 -24.75
CA ILE A 22 -1.87 -7.89 -23.81
C ILE A 22 -2.63 -8.33 -22.56
N HIS A 23 -2.63 -9.64 -22.27
CA HIS A 23 -3.37 -10.22 -21.15
C HIS A 23 -2.72 -9.98 -19.78
N GLY A 24 -3.49 -10.22 -18.70
CA GLY A 24 -3.02 -10.13 -17.32
C GLY A 24 -2.25 -11.37 -16.83
N TYR A 25 -2.00 -11.41 -15.51
CA TYR A 25 -1.48 -12.62 -14.83
C TYR A 25 -2.45 -13.81 -14.99
N THR A 26 -1.92 -15.04 -14.99
CA THR A 26 -2.58 -16.35 -15.28
C THR A 26 -3.34 -16.47 -16.60
N GLY A 27 -3.66 -15.36 -17.27
CA GLY A 27 -4.31 -15.34 -18.58
C GLY A 27 -3.46 -15.91 -19.72
N HIS A 28 -4.11 -16.01 -20.87
CA HIS A 28 -3.55 -16.35 -22.18
C HIS A 28 -4.27 -15.52 -23.26
N ARG A 29 -3.98 -15.73 -24.55
CA ARG A 29 -4.54 -14.94 -25.67
C ARG A 29 -6.07 -14.83 -25.73
N ASP A 30 -6.80 -15.73 -25.07
CA ASP A 30 -8.28 -15.77 -25.09
C ASP A 30 -8.90 -15.42 -23.71
N TYR A 31 -8.08 -14.96 -22.76
CA TYR A 31 -8.48 -14.35 -21.48
C TYR A 31 -8.41 -12.82 -21.55
N ALA A 32 -8.93 -12.15 -20.51
CA ALA A 32 -8.95 -10.68 -20.38
C ALA A 32 -7.60 -10.03 -20.77
N PRO A 33 -7.61 -9.03 -21.69
CA PRO A 33 -8.77 -8.27 -22.16
C PRO A 33 -9.43 -8.83 -23.44
N ASN A 34 -8.91 -9.92 -23.99
CA ASN A 34 -9.23 -10.39 -25.34
C ASN A 34 -10.70 -10.75 -25.60
N PRO A 35 -11.41 -11.52 -24.75
CA PRO A 35 -12.76 -12.00 -25.07
C PRO A 35 -13.82 -10.90 -25.06
N THR A 36 -13.57 -9.74 -24.45
CA THR A 36 -14.45 -8.57 -24.50
C THR A 36 -14.06 -7.61 -25.62
N ILE A 37 -12.77 -7.23 -25.70
CA ILE A 37 -12.30 -6.21 -26.64
C ILE A 37 -12.24 -6.70 -28.08
N ARG A 38 -11.78 -7.94 -28.33
CA ARG A 38 -11.63 -8.49 -29.69
C ARG A 38 -12.96 -8.50 -30.48
N PRO A 39 -14.10 -9.01 -29.96
CA PRO A 39 -15.36 -8.95 -30.69
C PRO A 39 -15.93 -7.53 -30.78
N ALA A 40 -15.70 -6.66 -29.79
CA ALA A 40 -16.20 -5.29 -29.82
C ALA A 40 -15.57 -4.44 -30.95
N TYR A 41 -14.27 -4.59 -31.22
CA TYR A 41 -13.65 -3.97 -32.40
C TYR A 41 -14.22 -4.52 -33.71
N PHE A 42 -14.31 -5.85 -33.88
CA PHE A 42 -14.83 -6.47 -35.11
C PHE A 42 -16.33 -6.23 -35.35
N ALA A 43 -17.09 -5.84 -34.32
CA ALA A 43 -18.48 -5.38 -34.45
C ALA A 43 -18.61 -3.89 -34.84
N TYR A 44 -17.52 -3.12 -34.75
CA TYR A 44 -17.49 -1.68 -35.03
C TYR A 44 -16.92 -1.38 -36.41
N ASP A 45 -15.74 -1.93 -36.75
CA ASP A 45 -15.12 -1.82 -38.09
C ASP A 45 -14.06 -2.94 -38.27
N GLU A 46 -13.41 -2.98 -39.42
CA GLU A 46 -12.30 -3.87 -39.75
C GLU A 46 -10.98 -3.35 -39.15
N PHE A 47 -10.38 -4.14 -38.26
CA PHE A 47 -9.09 -3.86 -37.60
C PHE A 47 -8.13 -5.04 -37.74
N ASN A 48 -6.84 -4.75 -37.68
CA ASN A 48 -5.82 -5.76 -37.40
C ASN A 48 -5.71 -5.93 -35.88
N ILE A 49 -5.79 -7.15 -35.34
CA ILE A 49 -5.71 -7.39 -33.89
C ILE A 49 -4.70 -8.50 -33.58
N ILE A 50 -3.72 -8.21 -32.73
CA ILE A 50 -2.72 -9.18 -32.24
C ILE A 50 -2.92 -9.40 -30.74
N SER A 51 -3.35 -10.60 -30.36
CA SER A 51 -3.34 -11.05 -28.96
C SER A 51 -1.95 -11.57 -28.57
N VAL A 52 -1.24 -10.85 -27.71
CA VAL A 52 0.07 -11.27 -27.18
C VAL A 52 -0.15 -12.36 -26.14
N ASP A 53 0.30 -13.59 -26.43
CA ASP A 53 0.28 -14.71 -25.49
C ASP A 53 1.66 -14.88 -24.83
N TYR A 54 1.68 -14.79 -23.51
CA TYR A 54 2.84 -15.08 -22.67
C TYR A 54 2.47 -15.98 -21.48
N ASN A 55 1.38 -16.74 -21.58
CA ASN A 55 0.86 -17.60 -20.51
C ASN A 55 1.93 -18.50 -19.83
N PRO A 56 2.85 -19.20 -20.54
CA PRO A 56 3.89 -20.01 -19.91
C PRO A 56 4.87 -19.22 -19.03
N LEU A 57 4.95 -17.90 -19.22
CA LEU A 57 5.77 -16.98 -18.43
C LEU A 57 4.98 -16.35 -17.26
N ALA A 58 3.66 -16.58 -17.16
CA ALA A 58 2.75 -15.90 -16.25
C ALA A 58 1.80 -16.83 -15.46
N LEU A 59 2.18 -18.12 -15.32
CA LEU A 59 1.40 -19.14 -14.61
C LEU A 59 1.32 -18.92 -13.09
N GLU A 60 0.28 -19.48 -12.46
CA GLU A 60 0.20 -19.63 -11.01
C GLU A 60 1.15 -20.73 -10.51
N PRO A 61 1.83 -20.60 -9.34
CA PRO A 61 1.83 -19.48 -8.38
C PRO A 61 2.93 -18.43 -8.65
N CYS A 62 3.50 -18.40 -9.86
CA CYS A 62 4.76 -17.74 -10.16
C CYS A 62 4.68 -16.20 -10.39
N TYR A 63 3.85 -15.45 -9.65
CA TYR A 63 3.60 -14.01 -9.88
C TYR A 63 4.88 -13.16 -9.92
N LEU A 64 5.81 -13.35 -8.98
CA LEU A 64 7.10 -12.63 -8.98
C LEU A 64 7.91 -12.92 -10.25
N GLN A 65 7.87 -14.16 -10.76
CA GLN A 65 8.55 -14.50 -12.00
C GLN A 65 7.81 -13.95 -13.22
N ALA A 66 6.48 -13.88 -13.20
CA ALA A 66 5.69 -13.19 -14.22
C ALA A 66 6.10 -11.72 -14.35
N VAL A 67 6.19 -11.00 -13.23
CA VAL A 67 6.68 -9.61 -13.19
C VAL A 67 8.11 -9.49 -13.73
N ARG A 68 9.01 -10.42 -13.37
CA ARG A 68 10.40 -10.47 -13.89
C ARG A 68 10.49 -10.84 -15.37
N ASN A 69 9.48 -11.51 -15.92
CA ASN A 69 9.42 -11.90 -17.32
C ASN A 69 8.87 -10.79 -18.23
N LEU A 70 8.17 -9.79 -17.70
CA LEU A 70 7.54 -8.73 -18.52
C LEU A 70 8.53 -7.94 -19.40
N PRO A 71 9.76 -7.59 -18.97
CA PRO A 71 10.75 -6.97 -19.85
C PRO A 71 11.10 -7.85 -21.07
N THR A 72 11.07 -9.17 -20.94
CA THR A 72 11.24 -10.11 -22.06
C THR A 72 10.01 -10.10 -22.98
N VAL A 73 8.80 -10.10 -22.42
CA VAL A 73 7.54 -10.02 -23.20
C VAL A 73 7.47 -8.70 -23.97
N ALA A 74 7.81 -7.59 -23.33
CA ALA A 74 7.88 -6.27 -23.92
C ALA A 74 8.91 -6.20 -25.06
N ASN A 75 10.13 -6.71 -24.83
CA ASN A 75 11.18 -6.76 -25.86
C ASN A 75 10.78 -7.64 -27.07
N CYS A 76 10.19 -8.82 -26.83
CA CYS A 76 9.67 -9.66 -27.91
C CYS A 76 8.50 -9.00 -28.67
N THR A 77 7.65 -8.24 -28.00
CA THR A 77 6.56 -7.49 -28.65
C THR A 77 7.10 -6.29 -29.45
N ALA A 78 8.10 -5.57 -28.91
CA ALA A 78 8.77 -4.49 -29.63
C ALA A 78 9.48 -4.98 -30.91
N GLN A 79 10.13 -6.15 -30.88
CA GLN A 79 10.73 -6.77 -32.06
C GLN A 79 9.71 -7.09 -33.16
N LEU A 80 8.50 -7.53 -32.78
CA LEU A 80 7.39 -7.76 -33.70
C LEU A 80 6.90 -6.45 -34.33
N LEU A 81 6.74 -5.39 -33.53
CA LEU A 81 6.30 -4.08 -34.02
C LEU A 81 7.36 -3.41 -34.90
N ASP A 82 8.64 -3.44 -34.52
CA ASP A 82 9.75 -2.94 -35.35
C ASP A 82 9.80 -3.64 -36.72
N PHE A 83 9.47 -4.94 -36.80
CA PHE A 83 9.37 -5.64 -38.07
C PHE A 83 8.16 -5.20 -38.90
N ILE A 84 6.97 -5.05 -38.28
CA ILE A 84 5.74 -4.62 -38.96
C ILE A 84 5.91 -3.20 -39.54
N ILE A 85 6.50 -2.28 -38.77
CA ILE A 85 6.76 -0.90 -39.20
C ILE A 85 7.87 -0.88 -40.26
N GLY A 86 9.00 -1.57 -40.02
CA GLY A 86 10.15 -1.59 -40.92
C GLY A 86 9.89 -2.21 -42.31
N ASN A 87 8.84 -3.02 -42.46
CA ASN A 87 8.38 -3.57 -43.74
C ASN A 87 7.19 -2.80 -44.34
N ASN A 88 6.79 -1.66 -43.76
CA ASN A 88 5.62 -0.85 -44.16
C ASN A 88 4.29 -1.65 -44.19
N ILE A 89 4.11 -2.58 -43.26
CA ILE A 89 2.87 -3.39 -43.17
C ILE A 89 1.76 -2.57 -42.49
N ILE A 90 2.10 -1.92 -41.37
CA ILE A 90 1.28 -0.95 -40.63
C ILE A 90 2.23 0.18 -40.20
N PRO A 91 1.93 1.46 -40.43
CA PRO A 91 2.77 2.57 -40.00
C PRO A 91 2.68 2.77 -38.48
N LEU A 92 3.69 3.43 -37.89
CA LEU A 92 3.78 3.62 -36.43
C LEU A 92 2.60 4.43 -35.85
N GLU A 93 2.03 5.33 -36.66
CA GLU A 93 0.85 6.12 -36.29
C GLU A 93 -0.43 5.29 -36.10
N ASP A 94 -0.56 4.15 -36.78
CA ASP A 94 -1.74 3.29 -36.77
C ASP A 94 -1.69 2.17 -35.71
N ILE A 95 -0.74 2.23 -34.76
CA ILE A 95 -0.52 1.19 -33.74
C ILE A 95 -0.97 1.67 -32.36
N HIS A 96 -1.93 0.93 -31.76
CA HIS A 96 -2.44 1.15 -30.40
C HIS A 96 -2.23 -0.10 -29.54
N VAL A 97 -1.49 0.05 -28.44
CA VAL A 97 -1.29 -1.04 -27.46
C VAL A 97 -2.30 -0.92 -26.32
N VAL A 98 -3.03 -2.00 -26.03
CA VAL A 98 -4.02 -2.07 -24.95
C VAL A 98 -3.70 -3.27 -24.05
N GLY A 99 -3.37 -3.01 -22.79
CA GLY A 99 -2.91 -4.04 -21.87
C GLY A 99 -3.67 -4.06 -20.55
N PHE A 100 -4.02 -5.25 -20.08
CA PHE A 100 -4.74 -5.47 -18.82
C PHE A 100 -3.81 -5.96 -17.70
N SER A 101 -3.93 -5.41 -16.49
CA SER A 101 -3.22 -5.91 -15.30
C SER A 101 -1.68 -5.90 -15.50
N LEU A 102 -1.01 -7.05 -15.47
CA LEU A 102 0.42 -7.18 -15.86
C LEU A 102 0.68 -6.74 -17.32
N GLY A 103 -0.26 -7.02 -18.22
CA GLY A 103 -0.21 -6.55 -19.61
C GLY A 103 -0.27 -5.03 -19.74
N GLY A 104 -0.95 -4.35 -18.82
CA GLY A 104 -0.96 -2.89 -18.72
C GLY A 104 0.42 -2.33 -18.40
N GLN A 105 1.11 -2.94 -17.42
CA GLN A 105 2.51 -2.59 -17.11
C GLN A 105 3.46 -2.95 -18.25
N THR A 106 3.22 -4.07 -18.93
CA THR A 106 3.99 -4.52 -20.11
C THR A 106 3.85 -3.55 -21.29
N SER A 107 2.68 -2.93 -21.45
CA SER A 107 2.40 -1.99 -22.54
C SER A 107 3.32 -0.76 -22.49
N GLY A 108 3.61 -0.26 -21.30
CA GLY A 108 4.61 0.80 -21.08
C GLY A 108 6.02 0.32 -21.39
N MET A 109 6.41 -0.84 -20.84
CA MET A 109 7.74 -1.44 -21.05
C MET A 109 8.14 -1.62 -22.52
N ILE A 110 7.18 -1.79 -23.45
CA ILE A 110 7.46 -1.91 -24.90
C ILE A 110 8.19 -0.66 -25.43
N ALA A 111 7.88 0.53 -24.92
CA ALA A 111 8.52 1.78 -25.32
C ALA A 111 10.03 1.81 -25.03
N ASN A 112 10.51 1.03 -24.07
CA ASN A 112 11.95 0.92 -23.74
C ASN A 112 12.73 0.04 -24.75
N TYR A 113 12.05 -0.68 -25.64
CA TYR A 113 12.66 -1.62 -26.58
C TYR A 113 12.37 -1.31 -28.06
N LEU A 114 11.31 -0.54 -28.36
CA LEU A 114 10.90 -0.17 -29.72
C LEU A 114 11.90 0.81 -30.35
N LYS A 115 12.41 0.51 -31.55
CA LYS A 115 13.43 1.32 -32.25
C LYS A 115 12.83 2.24 -33.32
N SER A 116 11.68 1.86 -33.87
CA SER A 116 11.03 2.56 -34.98
C SER A 116 10.48 3.94 -34.62
N GLY A 117 10.38 4.27 -33.33
CA GLY A 117 9.95 5.57 -32.84
C GLY A 117 9.14 5.46 -31.55
N LYS A 118 8.32 6.48 -31.27
CA LYS A 118 7.41 6.47 -30.12
C LYS A 118 6.02 5.97 -30.54
N LEU A 119 5.43 5.07 -29.76
CA LEU A 119 4.02 4.68 -29.95
C LEU A 119 3.12 5.91 -29.86
N LYS A 120 2.08 5.99 -30.70
CA LYS A 120 1.08 7.06 -30.56
C LYS A 120 0.25 6.88 -29.31
N ARG A 121 -0.26 5.67 -29.08
CA ARG A 121 -1.29 5.44 -28.07
C ARG A 121 -1.04 4.16 -27.27
N ILE A 122 -1.11 4.29 -25.94
CA ILE A 122 -1.22 3.16 -25.01
C ILE A 122 -2.49 3.34 -24.16
N THR A 123 -3.24 2.25 -23.93
CA THR A 123 -4.29 2.19 -22.91
C THR A 123 -3.98 1.11 -21.89
N GLY A 124 -3.71 1.51 -20.65
CA GLY A 124 -3.61 0.62 -19.50
C GLY A 124 -4.99 0.34 -18.89
N LEU A 125 -5.35 -0.93 -18.74
CA LEU A 125 -6.60 -1.39 -18.12
C LEU A 125 -6.26 -1.99 -16.75
N ASP A 126 -6.69 -1.30 -15.70
CA ASP A 126 -6.40 -1.52 -14.28
C ASP A 126 -4.98 -2.09 -14.02
N PRO A 127 -3.91 -1.32 -14.32
CA PRO A 127 -2.53 -1.82 -14.30
C PRO A 127 -2.16 -2.37 -12.92
N ALA A 128 -1.52 -3.54 -12.90
CA ALA A 128 -1.30 -4.28 -11.66
C ALA A 128 -0.48 -3.48 -10.62
N LYS A 129 -0.95 -3.45 -9.38
CA LYS A 129 -0.27 -2.83 -8.23
C LYS A 129 0.90 -3.63 -7.65
N PRO A 130 0.79 -4.96 -7.40
CA PRO A 130 1.81 -5.68 -6.64
C PRO A 130 3.15 -5.67 -7.38
N LEU A 131 4.18 -5.16 -6.70
CA LEU A 131 5.55 -4.88 -7.19
C LEU A 131 5.73 -3.63 -8.07
N PHE A 132 4.67 -2.92 -8.49
CA PHE A 132 4.78 -1.77 -9.40
C PHE A 132 4.70 -0.38 -8.74
N VAL A 133 4.11 -0.27 -7.55
CA VAL A 133 4.00 1.01 -6.79
C VAL A 133 5.35 1.74 -6.67
N PHE A 134 6.41 0.99 -6.41
CA PHE A 134 7.78 1.49 -6.22
C PHE A 134 8.70 1.20 -7.41
N ALA A 135 8.19 0.61 -8.48
CA ALA A 135 9.00 0.35 -9.67
C ALA A 135 9.45 1.69 -10.28
N PRO A 136 10.70 1.78 -10.79
CA PRO A 136 11.12 2.92 -11.59
C PRO A 136 10.35 2.92 -12.91
N ASN A 137 10.30 4.05 -13.61
CA ASN A 137 9.39 4.25 -14.74
C ASN A 137 9.66 3.26 -15.89
N GLU A 138 10.92 2.91 -16.13
CA GLU A 138 11.32 1.89 -17.12
C GLU A 138 10.83 0.46 -16.80
N HIS A 139 10.23 0.23 -15.63
CA HIS A 139 9.66 -1.06 -15.18
C HIS A 139 8.14 -0.99 -14.87
N LYS A 140 7.41 0.01 -15.35
CA LYS A 140 5.94 0.12 -15.22
C LYS A 140 5.36 0.94 -16.38
N LEU A 141 4.05 1.15 -16.38
CA LEU A 141 3.39 2.12 -17.26
C LEU A 141 3.56 3.56 -16.73
N ASP A 142 4.03 4.46 -17.57
CA ASP A 142 4.14 5.90 -17.32
C ASP A 142 3.62 6.73 -18.50
N GLN A 143 3.23 7.98 -18.24
CA GLN A 143 2.77 8.90 -19.28
C GLN A 143 3.80 9.11 -20.40
N MET A 144 5.10 8.92 -20.13
CA MET A 144 6.16 9.09 -21.11
C MET A 144 6.28 7.97 -22.15
N ASP A 145 5.55 6.85 -22.03
CA ASP A 145 5.74 5.68 -22.91
C ASP A 145 5.18 5.86 -24.33
N ALA A 146 4.12 6.66 -24.49
CA ALA A 146 3.51 6.99 -25.80
C ALA A 146 3.26 8.50 -25.96
N GLU A 147 2.89 8.96 -27.16
CA GLU A 147 2.46 10.36 -27.36
C GLU A 147 1.18 10.68 -26.56
N PHE A 148 0.28 9.70 -26.43
CA PHE A 148 -0.83 9.71 -25.50
C PHE A 148 -0.93 8.39 -24.72
N VAL A 149 -1.18 8.49 -23.42
CA VAL A 149 -1.34 7.34 -22.51
C VAL A 149 -2.63 7.54 -21.72
N GLN A 150 -3.54 6.59 -21.85
CA GLN A 150 -4.74 6.50 -21.03
C GLN A 150 -4.60 5.38 -20.02
N VAL A 151 -5.13 5.57 -18.81
CA VAL A 151 -5.35 4.48 -17.85
C VAL A 151 -6.81 4.46 -17.43
N ILE A 152 -7.38 3.26 -17.31
CA ILE A 152 -8.72 3.02 -16.77
C ILE A 152 -8.58 2.20 -15.49
N HIS A 153 -9.00 2.77 -14.38
CA HIS A 153 -8.85 2.24 -13.02
C HIS A 153 -10.21 1.79 -12.48
N THR A 154 -10.28 0.54 -12.00
CA THR A 154 -11.51 -0.09 -11.49
C THR A 154 -11.34 -0.84 -10.17
N ASP A 155 -10.13 -1.24 -9.76
CA ASP A 155 -9.84 -1.94 -8.49
C ASP A 155 -8.54 -1.43 -7.81
N VAL A 156 -8.41 -0.12 -7.63
CA VAL A 156 -7.18 0.57 -7.18
C VAL A 156 -6.67 0.19 -5.78
N PHE A 157 -7.50 -0.49 -4.99
CA PHE A 157 -7.16 -0.89 -3.63
C PHE A 157 -6.79 -2.37 -3.49
N GLN A 158 -7.26 -3.28 -4.36
CA GLN A 158 -6.90 -4.69 -4.26
C GLN A 158 -5.85 -5.07 -5.31
N ARG A 159 -6.19 -5.08 -6.61
CA ARG A 159 -5.31 -5.55 -7.71
C ARG A 159 -4.72 -4.43 -8.56
N GLY A 160 -5.49 -3.38 -8.87
CA GLY A 160 -5.06 -2.20 -9.65
C GLY A 160 -4.25 -1.19 -8.84
N ILE A 161 -3.47 -0.35 -9.53
CA ILE A 161 -2.60 0.68 -8.93
C ILE A 161 -3.32 2.02 -8.75
N LEU A 162 -3.35 2.58 -7.54
CA LEU A 162 -3.99 3.88 -7.27
C LEU A 162 -3.27 5.09 -7.89
N HIS A 163 -1.94 5.01 -8.07
CA HIS A 163 -1.17 6.12 -8.61
C HIS A 163 -1.49 6.36 -10.09
N PRO A 164 -1.65 7.64 -10.52
CA PRO A 164 -1.85 7.95 -11.93
C PRO A 164 -0.60 7.58 -12.73
N SER A 165 -0.81 6.96 -13.89
CA SER A 165 0.22 6.41 -14.78
C SER A 165 0.08 6.92 -16.22
N GLY A 166 -0.93 7.75 -16.53
CA GLY A 166 -1.19 8.24 -17.88
C GLY A 166 -1.06 9.74 -18.04
N HIS A 167 -1.31 10.21 -19.28
CA HIS A 167 -1.71 11.59 -19.53
C HIS A 167 -3.14 11.84 -19.00
N THR A 168 -3.99 10.81 -19.06
CA THR A 168 -5.33 10.79 -18.47
C THR A 168 -5.56 9.49 -17.71
N ASP A 169 -6.04 9.61 -16.47
CA ASP A 169 -6.33 8.46 -15.59
C ASP A 169 -7.81 8.49 -15.18
N PHE A 170 -8.59 7.52 -15.66
CA PHE A 170 -10.03 7.44 -15.48
C PHE A 170 -10.39 6.47 -14.34
N TYR A 171 -10.97 6.99 -13.26
CA TYR A 171 -11.36 6.18 -12.11
C TYR A 171 -12.87 5.92 -12.15
N VAL A 172 -13.25 4.74 -12.66
CA VAL A 172 -14.65 4.40 -12.94
C VAL A 172 -15.37 4.09 -11.63
N ASN A 173 -16.45 4.80 -11.33
CA ASN A 173 -17.11 4.74 -10.02
C ASN A 173 -16.14 5.03 -8.85
N GLY A 174 -15.12 5.87 -9.09
CA GLY A 174 -14.03 6.10 -8.15
C GLY A 174 -12.92 5.05 -8.15
N GLY A 175 -13.03 3.98 -8.95
CA GLY A 175 -12.01 2.95 -9.10
C GLY A 175 -11.94 1.94 -7.95
N VAL A 176 -12.96 1.86 -7.10
CA VAL A 176 -12.94 1.04 -5.85
C VAL A 176 -13.92 -0.13 -5.91
N GLU A 177 -15.18 0.15 -6.23
CA GLU A 177 -16.26 -0.82 -6.33
C GLU A 177 -17.05 -0.57 -7.61
N GLN A 178 -17.39 -1.65 -8.32
CA GLN A 178 -18.08 -1.57 -9.59
C GLN A 178 -19.50 -2.15 -9.49
N PRO A 179 -20.51 -1.52 -10.11
CA PRO A 179 -21.88 -2.03 -10.09
C PRO A 179 -21.97 -3.52 -10.46
N GLY A 180 -22.72 -4.30 -9.68
CA GLY A 180 -22.90 -5.73 -9.88
C GLY A 180 -21.81 -6.64 -9.29
N CYS A 181 -20.67 -6.10 -8.82
CA CYS A 181 -19.61 -6.89 -8.17
C CYS A 181 -19.93 -7.23 -6.69
N ASN A 182 -21.14 -7.71 -6.43
CA ASN A 182 -21.67 -8.01 -5.11
C ASN A 182 -21.29 -9.43 -4.65
N ALA A 183 -19.99 -9.72 -4.51
CA ALA A 183 -19.50 -11.04 -4.11
C ALA A 183 -19.38 -11.23 -2.58
N THR A 184 -19.36 -12.49 -2.13
CA THR A 184 -19.36 -12.84 -0.70
C THR A 184 -17.99 -12.76 -0.01
N THR A 185 -16.90 -12.50 -0.75
CA THR A 185 -15.55 -12.30 -0.18
C THR A 185 -14.81 -11.18 -0.91
N MET A 186 -13.98 -10.40 -0.20
CA MET A 186 -13.23 -9.30 -0.81
C MET A 186 -12.40 -9.75 -2.02
N MET A 187 -11.73 -10.91 -1.93
CA MET A 187 -10.92 -11.49 -3.01
C MET A 187 -11.71 -11.72 -4.32
N THR A 188 -12.98 -12.10 -4.22
CA THR A 188 -13.86 -12.28 -5.40
C THR A 188 -14.48 -10.96 -5.86
N THR A 189 -14.77 -10.03 -4.94
CA THR A 189 -15.17 -8.65 -5.27
C THR A 189 -14.07 -7.93 -6.05
N GLY A 190 -12.81 -8.01 -5.61
CA GLY A 190 -11.66 -7.39 -6.29
C GLY A 190 -11.38 -8.03 -7.65
N GLU A 191 -11.56 -9.35 -7.79
CA GLU A 191 -11.46 -10.00 -9.11
C GLU A 191 -12.52 -9.50 -10.09
N CYS A 192 -13.76 -9.33 -9.64
CA CYS A 192 -14.82 -8.73 -10.44
C CYS A 192 -14.50 -7.27 -10.80
N ASN A 193 -14.16 -6.43 -9.80
CA ASN A 193 -13.82 -5.02 -10.01
C ASN A 193 -12.66 -4.85 -11.01
N HIS A 194 -11.60 -5.66 -10.89
CA HIS A 194 -10.43 -5.65 -11.78
C HIS A 194 -10.84 -5.96 -13.23
N ASN A 195 -11.63 -7.02 -13.45
CA ASN A 195 -12.08 -7.42 -14.78
C ASN A 195 -13.09 -6.45 -15.44
N ARG A 196 -13.67 -5.48 -14.71
CA ARG A 196 -14.53 -4.45 -15.33
C ARG A 196 -13.78 -3.47 -16.24
N ALA A 197 -12.48 -3.23 -16.06
CA ALA A 197 -11.73 -2.32 -16.94
C ALA A 197 -11.77 -2.71 -18.44
N PRO A 198 -11.49 -3.98 -18.83
CA PRO A 198 -11.66 -4.44 -20.22
C PRO A 198 -13.11 -4.62 -20.66
N GLU A 199 -14.10 -4.62 -19.76
CA GLU A 199 -15.52 -4.57 -20.14
C GLU A 199 -15.94 -3.15 -20.51
N TYR A 200 -15.71 -2.16 -19.64
CA TYR A 200 -16.01 -0.75 -19.93
C TYR A 200 -15.25 -0.23 -21.16
N TYR A 201 -14.00 -0.67 -21.35
CA TYR A 201 -13.27 -0.34 -22.58
C TYR A 201 -13.91 -0.97 -23.82
N ALA A 202 -14.32 -2.25 -23.76
CA ALA A 202 -15.00 -2.89 -24.89
C ALA A 202 -16.31 -2.18 -25.25
N GLU A 203 -17.13 -1.83 -24.25
CA GLU A 203 -18.37 -1.06 -24.45
C GLU A 203 -18.09 0.34 -25.04
N SER A 204 -16.99 0.99 -24.63
CA SER A 204 -16.61 2.33 -25.13
C SER A 204 -16.34 2.40 -26.64
N ILE A 205 -16.05 1.27 -27.30
CA ILE A 205 -15.74 1.22 -28.73
C ILE A 205 -16.97 1.59 -29.57
N ALA A 206 -18.16 1.13 -29.18
CA ALA A 206 -19.41 1.31 -29.94
C ALA A 206 -20.49 2.11 -29.19
N SER A 207 -20.18 2.70 -28.02
CA SER A 207 -21.15 3.42 -27.20
C SER A 207 -21.53 4.78 -27.80
N GLU A 208 -22.76 4.90 -28.30
CA GLU A 208 -23.37 6.17 -28.73
C GLU A 208 -23.52 7.19 -27.58
N VAL A 209 -23.60 6.72 -26.34
CA VAL A 209 -23.80 7.54 -25.15
C VAL A 209 -22.46 8.01 -24.55
N GLY A 210 -21.43 7.16 -24.61
CA GLY A 210 -20.09 7.46 -24.13
C GLY A 210 -19.92 7.47 -22.61
N PHE A 211 -18.73 7.10 -22.14
CA PHE A 211 -18.34 7.16 -20.74
C PHE A 211 -17.66 8.49 -20.41
N TYR A 212 -18.38 9.45 -19.84
CA TYR A 212 -17.79 10.77 -19.51
C TYR A 212 -17.23 10.85 -18.09
N GLY A 213 -15.94 11.14 -17.99
CA GLY A 213 -15.27 11.50 -16.73
C GLY A 213 -15.05 13.01 -16.62
N TYR A 214 -15.25 13.57 -15.44
CA TYR A 214 -14.94 14.98 -15.18
C TYR A 214 -13.55 15.16 -14.56
N ARG A 215 -12.83 16.20 -15.01
CA ARG A 215 -11.47 16.51 -14.55
C ARG A 215 -11.45 16.88 -13.06
N CYS A 216 -10.51 16.30 -12.34
CA CYS A 216 -10.17 16.57 -10.95
C CYS A 216 -8.65 16.65 -10.78
N ALA A 217 -8.17 17.43 -9.81
CA ALA A 217 -6.74 17.65 -9.61
C ALA A 217 -6.04 16.52 -8.82
N HIS A 218 -6.80 15.70 -8.07
CA HIS A 218 -6.30 14.49 -7.43
C HIS A 218 -7.45 13.54 -7.10
N TRP A 219 -7.23 12.22 -7.10
CA TRP A 219 -8.26 11.22 -6.73
C TRP A 219 -8.89 11.49 -5.36
N TYR A 220 -8.07 11.88 -4.37
CA TYR A 220 -8.55 12.30 -3.04
C TYR A 220 -9.56 13.46 -3.11
N LEU A 221 -9.41 14.43 -4.02
CA LEU A 221 -10.33 15.57 -4.14
C LEU A 221 -11.69 15.18 -4.76
N TYR A 222 -11.73 14.08 -5.52
CA TYR A 222 -12.98 13.44 -5.93
C TYR A 222 -13.66 12.76 -4.74
N MET A 223 -12.93 11.92 -3.99
CA MET A 223 -13.47 11.22 -2.81
C MET A 223 -13.94 12.17 -1.69
N LEU A 224 -13.31 13.35 -1.57
CA LEU A 224 -13.71 14.41 -0.64
C LEU A 224 -14.92 15.23 -1.13
N GLY A 225 -15.48 14.92 -2.31
CA GLY A 225 -16.63 15.64 -2.89
C GLY A 225 -16.35 17.11 -3.25
N VAL A 226 -15.08 17.46 -3.43
CA VAL A 226 -14.59 18.80 -3.81
C VAL A 226 -14.69 18.97 -5.32
N CYS A 227 -14.27 17.96 -6.08
CA CYS A 227 -14.58 17.84 -7.49
C CYS A 227 -16.01 17.29 -7.64
N ARG A 228 -16.95 18.10 -8.12
CA ARG A 228 -18.34 17.70 -8.40
C ARG A 228 -18.61 17.84 -9.89
N GLY A 229 -19.38 16.92 -10.48
CA GLY A 229 -19.66 16.85 -11.93
C GLY A 229 -20.72 17.84 -12.45
N ASP A 230 -20.90 18.98 -11.77
CA ASP A 230 -21.97 19.97 -11.98
C ASP A 230 -21.45 21.39 -12.28
N GLY A 231 -20.13 21.58 -12.42
CA GLY A 231 -19.51 22.88 -12.60
C GLY A 231 -19.63 23.45 -14.03
N ALA A 232 -20.16 24.66 -14.19
CA ALA A 232 -20.34 25.30 -15.51
C ALA A 232 -19.04 25.53 -16.33
N ASN A 233 -17.87 25.50 -15.69
CA ASN A 233 -16.55 25.63 -16.33
C ASN A 233 -15.78 24.29 -16.37
N GLN A 234 -16.44 23.16 -16.14
CA GLN A 234 -15.80 21.88 -15.92
C GLN A 234 -15.42 21.17 -17.22
N GLN A 235 -14.17 20.73 -17.29
CA GLN A 235 -13.68 19.93 -18.42
C GLN A 235 -14.08 18.47 -18.20
N VAL A 236 -14.83 17.94 -19.16
CA VAL A 236 -15.18 16.52 -19.30
C VAL A 236 -14.37 15.91 -20.42
N ALA A 237 -13.94 14.66 -20.21
CA ALA A 237 -13.31 13.83 -21.23
C ALA A 237 -14.14 12.54 -21.37
N ILE A 238 -14.30 12.05 -22.60
CA ILE A 238 -14.79 10.69 -22.84
C ILE A 238 -13.67 9.69 -22.51
N MET A 239 -14.02 8.54 -21.94
CA MET A 239 -13.12 7.43 -21.63
C MET A 239 -13.12 6.38 -22.75
N GLY A 240 -12.02 5.64 -22.86
CA GLY A 240 -11.90 4.47 -23.72
C GLY A 240 -11.47 4.80 -25.13
N ALA A 241 -11.88 3.97 -26.11
CA ALA A 241 -11.36 3.98 -27.47
C ALA A 241 -11.30 5.39 -28.08
N HIS A 242 -12.38 6.17 -27.95
CA HIS A 242 -12.54 7.50 -28.57
C HIS A 242 -12.02 8.68 -27.75
N THR A 243 -11.22 8.46 -26.69
CA THR A 243 -10.60 9.54 -25.91
C THR A 243 -9.64 10.37 -26.77
N PRO A 244 -9.83 11.69 -26.98
CA PRO A 244 -8.94 12.46 -27.84
C PRO A 244 -7.52 12.56 -27.28
N ASP A 245 -6.49 12.38 -28.13
CA ASP A 245 -5.08 12.47 -27.70
C ASP A 245 -4.71 13.87 -27.17
N THR A 246 -5.46 14.90 -27.58
CA THR A 246 -5.33 16.28 -27.07
C THR A 246 -5.80 16.45 -25.61
N ALA A 247 -6.49 15.47 -25.02
CA ALA A 247 -6.99 15.54 -23.64
C ALA A 247 -5.88 15.65 -22.58
N GLY A 248 -4.63 15.28 -22.92
CA GLY A 248 -3.45 15.47 -22.08
C GLY A 248 -2.80 16.87 -22.16
N THR A 249 -3.27 17.77 -23.04
CA THR A 249 -2.57 19.04 -23.28
C THR A 249 -2.68 20.02 -22.09
N PRO A 250 -1.55 20.63 -21.63
CA PRO A 250 -1.61 21.66 -20.60
C PRO A 250 -2.26 22.95 -21.13
N LEU A 251 -3.52 23.18 -20.76
CA LEU A 251 -4.16 24.49 -20.94
C LEU A 251 -3.44 25.53 -20.08
N GLY A 252 -2.59 26.33 -20.72
CA GLY A 252 -1.78 27.36 -20.06
C GLY A 252 -2.64 28.48 -19.47
N PHE A 253 -2.44 28.76 -18.19
CA PHE A 253 -2.98 29.98 -17.58
C PHE A 253 -2.28 31.20 -18.19
N ARG A 254 -3.02 32.03 -18.92
CA ARG A 254 -2.62 33.43 -19.18
C ARG A 254 -2.80 34.24 -17.91
N SER A 255 -1.78 34.26 -17.05
CA SER A 255 -1.56 35.41 -16.17
C SER A 255 -1.22 36.63 -17.02
N THR A 256 -1.65 37.81 -16.60
CA THR A 256 -1.35 39.08 -17.31
C THR A 256 0.07 39.59 -17.05
N GLU A 257 0.84 38.90 -16.21
CA GLU A 257 2.27 39.14 -15.98
C GLU A 257 3.04 37.82 -16.21
N GLY A 258 4.21 37.94 -16.84
CA GLY A 258 4.83 36.83 -17.58
C GLY A 258 5.83 35.99 -16.80
N PHE A 259 5.37 34.90 -16.18
CA PHE A 259 6.22 33.77 -15.74
C PHE A 259 5.54 32.43 -16.04
N SER A 260 6.04 31.70 -17.03
CA SER A 260 5.49 30.42 -17.50
C SER A 260 6.24 29.20 -16.95
N PHE A 261 5.77 28.66 -15.83
CA PHE A 261 6.23 27.36 -15.30
C PHE A 261 5.47 26.19 -15.95
N TRP A 262 6.19 25.32 -16.67
CA TRP A 262 5.64 24.15 -17.34
C TRP A 262 5.71 22.89 -16.46
N TYR A 263 4.74 22.70 -15.56
CA TYR A 263 4.50 21.38 -14.97
C TYR A 263 3.71 20.51 -15.97
N ARG A 264 4.29 19.39 -16.41
CA ARG A 264 3.60 18.35 -17.18
C ARG A 264 2.83 17.45 -16.19
N SER A 265 1.53 17.70 -16.07
CA SER A 265 0.68 17.01 -15.11
C SER A 265 -0.24 15.99 -15.79
N SER A 266 -0.26 14.76 -15.29
CA SER A 266 -1.36 13.83 -15.49
C SER A 266 -2.66 14.43 -14.94
N TRP A 267 -3.78 14.24 -15.63
CA TRP A 267 -5.09 14.71 -15.16
C TRP A 267 -6.03 13.54 -14.86
N ILE A 268 -6.65 13.60 -13.68
CA ILE A 268 -7.55 12.55 -13.20
C ILE A 268 -8.98 12.86 -13.66
N ALA A 269 -9.61 11.89 -14.29
CA ALA A 269 -11.00 11.95 -14.74
C ALA A 269 -11.85 10.98 -13.91
N CYS A 270 -12.95 11.45 -13.33
CA CYS A 270 -13.79 10.63 -12.46
C CYS A 270 -15.16 10.41 -13.10
N ILE A 271 -15.59 9.16 -13.21
CA ILE A 271 -16.85 8.76 -13.84
C ILE A 271 -17.84 8.40 -12.74
N THR A 272 -18.98 9.08 -12.74
CA THR A 272 -20.11 8.85 -11.83
C THR A 272 -21.37 8.62 -12.65
N ASP A 273 -22.14 7.58 -12.32
CA ASP A 273 -23.36 7.25 -13.04
C ASP A 273 -24.37 8.42 -13.07
N ARG A 274 -24.86 8.74 -14.28
CA ARG A 274 -25.86 9.77 -14.54
C ARG A 274 -27.29 9.22 -14.60
N SER A 275 -27.47 7.89 -14.60
CA SER A 275 -28.76 7.22 -14.80
C SER A 275 -29.68 7.26 -13.57
N VAL A 276 -29.12 7.38 -12.36
CA VAL A 276 -29.85 7.28 -11.09
C VAL A 276 -30.68 8.54 -10.74
N TYR A 277 -30.57 9.63 -11.52
CA TYR A 277 -31.35 10.86 -11.31
C TYR A 277 -32.52 10.99 -12.32
N PRO A 278 -33.76 10.63 -11.95
CA PRO A 278 -34.93 10.90 -12.78
C PRO A 278 -35.14 12.42 -12.93
N ARG A 279 -35.42 12.88 -14.15
CA ARG A 279 -35.58 14.30 -14.53
C ARG A 279 -36.90 14.95 -14.02
N THR A 280 -37.31 14.72 -12.77
CA THR A 280 -38.59 15.25 -12.23
C THR A 280 -38.58 15.41 -10.69
N SER A 281 -37.84 16.38 -10.14
CA SER A 281 -38.20 16.99 -8.84
C SER A 281 -37.56 18.36 -8.60
N ASN A 282 -38.38 19.41 -8.53
CA ASN A 282 -37.94 20.75 -8.11
C ASN A 282 -37.87 20.85 -6.58
N ARG A 283 -36.81 20.30 -5.96
CA ARG A 283 -36.45 20.59 -4.55
C ARG A 283 -34.96 20.84 -4.38
N VAL A 284 -34.57 22.11 -4.57
CA VAL A 284 -33.23 22.62 -4.24
C VAL A 284 -33.04 22.65 -2.72
N ALA A 285 -32.41 21.62 -2.16
CA ALA A 285 -31.91 21.64 -0.79
C ALA A 285 -30.64 22.51 -0.74
N MET A 286 -30.78 23.76 -0.28
CA MET A 286 -29.67 24.72 -0.21
C MET A 286 -28.45 24.19 0.55
N CYS A 287 -27.28 24.26 -0.08
CA CYS A 287 -25.99 24.35 0.60
C CYS A 287 -25.36 25.69 0.21
N ARG A 288 -25.27 26.65 1.13
CA ARG A 288 -24.85 28.03 0.82
C ARG A 288 -24.12 28.71 1.98
N ARG A 289 -22.92 29.22 1.68
CA ARG A 289 -22.00 29.99 2.56
C ARG A 289 -21.33 29.12 3.65
N PHE A 290 -20.09 29.37 4.07
CA PHE A 290 -19.27 30.58 3.89
C PHE A 290 -17.92 30.34 3.17
N LEU A 291 -17.44 31.40 2.53
CA LEU A 291 -16.05 31.64 2.14
C LEU A 291 -15.47 32.69 3.10
N THR A 292 -14.21 32.53 3.54
CA THR A 292 -13.10 33.52 3.48
C THR A 292 -11.90 33.11 4.34
N ALA A 293 -10.73 33.68 4.02
CA ALA A 293 -9.45 33.68 4.74
C ALA A 293 -8.69 32.33 4.91
N SER A 294 -7.38 32.24 4.65
CA SER A 294 -6.47 33.17 3.96
C SER A 294 -5.27 32.41 3.37
N LEU A 295 -4.75 32.88 2.24
CA LEU A 295 -3.42 32.53 1.71
C LEU A 295 -2.32 33.28 2.49
N VAL A 296 -1.14 32.66 2.64
CA VAL A 296 0.24 33.25 2.66
C VAL A 296 1.24 32.18 3.18
N VAL A 297 2.54 32.39 2.92
CA VAL A 297 3.69 31.48 3.20
C VAL A 297 3.78 30.24 2.30
N LEU A 298 4.13 30.45 1.03
CA LEU A 298 4.82 29.43 0.24
C LEU A 298 5.81 30.06 -0.76
N SER A 299 6.87 30.63 -0.21
CA SER A 299 8.04 31.12 -0.94
C SER A 299 9.28 31.08 -0.04
N LEU A 300 10.29 30.28 -0.44
CA LEU A 300 11.74 30.55 -0.35
C LEU A 300 12.59 29.26 -0.49
N PHE A 301 13.63 29.35 -1.34
CA PHE A 301 14.84 28.49 -1.49
C PHE A 301 14.80 27.13 -2.22
N ILE A 302 15.60 27.09 -3.30
CA ILE A 302 16.14 26.02 -4.19
C ILE A 302 17.48 26.61 -4.75
N PRO A 303 18.51 25.85 -5.26
CA PRO A 303 18.84 24.41 -5.22
C PRO A 303 19.98 24.16 -4.18
N THR A 304 20.99 23.27 -4.20
CA THR A 304 21.71 22.29 -5.09
C THR A 304 22.16 21.07 -4.22
N ILE A 305 23.00 20.05 -4.51
CA ILE A 305 24.10 19.70 -5.45
C ILE A 305 23.99 18.22 -5.93
N LEU A 306 24.88 17.82 -6.85
CA LEU A 306 25.17 16.49 -7.44
C LEU A 306 25.46 15.31 -6.49
N ALA A 307 25.48 14.10 -7.09
CA ALA A 307 25.91 12.79 -6.57
C ALA A 307 24.96 12.13 -5.52
N GLN A 308 24.82 10.80 -5.46
CA GLN A 308 25.70 9.71 -5.94
C GLN A 308 24.89 8.57 -6.59
N LYS A 309 25.38 8.02 -7.72
CA LYS A 309 24.80 6.85 -8.39
C LYS A 309 25.35 5.57 -7.74
N GLN A 310 24.47 4.72 -7.19
CA GLN A 310 24.83 3.41 -6.65
C GLN A 310 23.83 2.35 -7.11
N GLU A 311 24.30 1.11 -7.29
CA GLU A 311 23.64 0.11 -8.16
C GLU A 311 22.43 -0.55 -7.50
N THR A 312 21.28 -0.49 -8.17
CA THR A 312 19.99 -1.06 -7.72
C THR A 312 19.85 -2.57 -7.92
N ASN A 313 20.84 -3.24 -8.52
CA ASN A 313 20.72 -4.62 -9.01
C ASN A 313 20.69 -5.71 -7.92
N ASN A 314 20.97 -5.40 -6.65
CA ASN A 314 21.16 -6.41 -5.59
C ASN A 314 19.92 -6.73 -4.73
N VAL A 315 18.80 -5.99 -4.83
CA VAL A 315 17.60 -6.12 -3.96
C VAL A 315 16.79 -7.42 -4.20
N PHE A 316 17.25 -8.29 -5.11
CA PHE A 316 16.40 -9.32 -5.73
C PHE A 316 16.99 -10.76 -5.75
N ASN A 317 18.08 -11.02 -5.03
CA ASN A 317 18.67 -12.37 -4.94
C ASN A 317 17.72 -13.32 -4.20
N THR A 318 17.34 -14.42 -4.84
CA THR A 318 16.35 -15.38 -4.35
C THR A 318 16.91 -16.47 -3.44
N THR A 319 18.21 -16.44 -3.13
CA THR A 319 18.84 -17.37 -2.19
C THR A 319 18.34 -17.08 -0.78
N SER A 320 17.67 -18.04 -0.13
CA SER A 320 17.19 -17.88 1.26
C SER A 320 18.36 -17.63 2.21
N CYS A 321 18.35 -16.51 2.94
CA CYS A 321 19.30 -16.23 4.04
C CYS A 321 19.15 -17.22 5.22
N LEU A 322 18.09 -18.04 5.22
CA LEU A 322 17.91 -19.19 6.11
C LEU A 322 18.23 -20.51 5.39
N GLU A 323 19.05 -21.34 6.02
CA GLU A 323 19.34 -22.71 5.58
C GLU A 323 18.21 -23.68 5.96
N LYS A 324 18.11 -24.80 5.24
CA LYS A 324 17.21 -25.91 5.58
C LYS A 324 17.88 -26.82 6.63
N PRO A 325 17.12 -27.46 7.53
CA PRO A 325 15.66 -27.50 7.60
C PRO A 325 15.07 -26.31 8.37
N TYR A 326 13.95 -25.77 7.87
CA TYR A 326 13.17 -24.75 8.58
C TYR A 326 12.41 -25.39 9.75
N ARG A 327 13.11 -25.56 10.88
CA ARG A 327 12.59 -26.09 12.15
C ARG A 327 13.02 -25.19 13.31
N CYS A 328 12.18 -25.13 14.33
CA CYS A 328 12.43 -24.37 15.55
C CYS A 328 12.76 -25.35 16.70
N PRO A 329 13.71 -25.02 17.60
CA PRO A 329 14.45 -23.77 17.68
C PRO A 329 15.51 -23.66 16.57
N HIS A 330 15.65 -22.47 16.00
CA HIS A 330 16.50 -22.23 14.83
C HIS A 330 17.78 -21.47 15.22
N PRO A 331 18.99 -21.86 14.78
CA PRO A 331 20.24 -21.22 15.21
C PRO A 331 20.34 -19.72 14.86
N ARG A 332 19.63 -19.25 13.82
CA ARG A 332 19.57 -17.82 13.42
C ARG A 332 18.42 -17.01 14.03
N ILE A 333 17.61 -17.59 14.93
CA ILE A 333 16.54 -16.88 15.65
C ILE A 333 16.84 -16.97 17.14
N LYS A 334 17.04 -15.83 17.81
CA LYS A 334 17.52 -15.75 19.19
C LYS A 334 16.67 -14.82 20.06
N PHE A 335 16.51 -15.18 21.32
CA PHE A 335 15.67 -14.46 22.28
C PHE A 335 16.55 -13.79 23.33
N TYR A 336 16.79 -12.49 23.15
CA TYR A 336 17.68 -11.73 24.03
C TYR A 336 16.89 -11.03 25.13
N LEU A 337 17.04 -11.51 26.37
CA LEU A 337 16.51 -10.85 27.54
C LEU A 337 17.35 -9.62 27.89
N TYR A 338 16.66 -8.51 28.03
CA TYR A 338 17.16 -7.29 28.65
C TYR A 338 16.34 -7.00 29.90
N THR A 339 17.04 -6.70 30.98
CA THR A 339 16.48 -6.13 32.20
C THR A 339 17.12 -4.77 32.46
N ARG A 340 16.67 -4.05 33.49
CA ARG A 340 17.28 -2.77 33.90
C ARG A 340 18.77 -2.90 34.22
N ARG A 341 19.25 -4.09 34.59
CA ARG A 341 20.69 -4.41 34.82
C ARG A 341 21.41 -4.83 33.54
N THR A 342 20.76 -5.58 32.65
CA THR A 342 21.38 -6.20 31.46
C THR A 342 21.17 -5.41 30.17
N GLN A 343 21.02 -4.08 30.26
CA GLN A 343 20.75 -3.19 29.13
C GLN A 343 21.86 -3.17 28.06
N GLN A 344 23.13 -3.27 28.47
CA GLN A 344 24.30 -3.21 27.58
C GLN A 344 24.74 -4.61 27.10
N LYS A 345 24.78 -5.58 28.02
CA LYS A 345 25.06 -6.99 27.74
C LYS A 345 23.78 -7.79 28.01
N PRO A 346 22.99 -8.14 26.97
CA PRO A 346 21.82 -8.98 27.15
C PRO A 346 22.20 -10.40 27.56
N GLU A 347 21.21 -11.09 28.09
CA GLU A 347 21.26 -12.52 28.36
C GLU A 347 20.50 -13.26 27.26
N LEU A 348 20.93 -14.47 26.89
CA LEU A 348 20.20 -15.31 25.94
C LEU A 348 19.25 -16.20 26.74
N ILE A 349 17.96 -16.21 26.38
CA ILE A 349 17.05 -17.28 26.78
C ILE A 349 17.20 -18.41 25.76
N ASP A 350 17.66 -19.58 26.21
CA ASP A 350 17.61 -20.80 25.42
C ASP A 350 16.35 -21.61 25.80
N VAL A 351 15.46 -21.82 24.83
CA VAL A 351 14.18 -22.51 25.03
C VAL A 351 14.34 -24.03 25.15
N LEU A 352 15.55 -24.57 24.98
CA LEU A 352 15.89 -25.97 25.24
C LEU A 352 16.47 -26.19 26.65
N ASP A 353 16.94 -25.12 27.31
CA ASP A 353 17.50 -25.19 28.67
C ASP A 353 16.39 -24.94 29.70
N PRO A 354 15.94 -25.97 30.46
CA PRO A 354 14.89 -25.79 31.46
C PRO A 354 15.31 -24.84 32.59
N GLU A 355 16.60 -24.53 32.77
CA GLU A 355 17.11 -23.64 33.81
C GLU A 355 17.40 -22.22 33.31
N SER A 356 17.15 -21.89 32.03
CA SER A 356 17.55 -20.60 31.42
C SER A 356 16.96 -19.36 32.11
N LEU A 357 15.75 -19.42 32.70
CA LEU A 357 15.22 -18.30 33.49
C LEU A 357 15.73 -18.24 34.95
N TYR A 358 16.49 -19.22 35.42
CA TYR A 358 17.24 -19.17 36.68
C TYR A 358 18.63 -18.55 36.49
N TYR A 359 19.30 -18.82 35.36
CA TYR A 359 20.63 -18.29 35.05
C TYR A 359 20.64 -16.83 34.56
N THR A 360 19.47 -16.20 34.42
CA THR A 360 19.31 -14.85 33.89
C THR A 360 18.62 -13.92 34.89
N HIS A 361 18.68 -12.61 34.67
CA HIS A 361 18.06 -11.61 35.56
C HIS A 361 16.51 -11.55 35.48
N TRP A 362 15.88 -12.55 34.86
CA TRP A 362 14.42 -12.68 34.77
C TRP A 362 13.74 -12.62 36.14
N ASN A 363 12.65 -11.86 36.24
CA ASN A 363 11.84 -11.76 37.45
C ASN A 363 10.33 -11.79 37.09
N PRO A 364 9.55 -12.82 37.48
CA PRO A 364 8.13 -12.91 37.13
C PRO A 364 7.29 -11.72 37.62
N SER A 365 7.72 -11.01 38.68
CA SER A 365 7.03 -9.81 39.17
C SER A 365 7.25 -8.54 38.32
N HIS A 366 7.98 -8.63 37.19
CA HIS A 366 8.14 -7.53 36.24
C HIS A 366 7.35 -7.80 34.95
N PRO A 367 6.63 -6.82 34.37
CA PRO A 367 5.85 -7.03 33.15
C PRO A 367 6.73 -7.44 31.96
N VAL A 368 6.19 -8.35 31.14
CA VAL A 368 6.90 -8.94 29.99
C VAL A 368 6.57 -8.18 28.71
N LYS A 369 7.62 -7.76 27.99
CA LYS A 369 7.53 -7.11 26.67
C LYS A 369 8.34 -7.93 25.67
N ILE A 370 7.68 -8.53 24.68
CA ILE A 370 8.34 -9.27 23.59
C ILE A 370 8.34 -8.37 22.35
N VAL A 371 9.49 -7.84 21.97
CA VAL A 371 9.63 -6.90 20.85
C VAL A 371 10.15 -7.63 19.62
N ILE A 372 9.44 -7.48 18.50
CA ILE A 372 9.72 -8.13 17.22
C ILE A 372 9.97 -7.03 16.18
N HIS A 373 11.20 -6.97 15.67
CA HIS A 373 11.58 -5.96 14.67
C HIS A 373 11.01 -6.29 13.28
N GLY A 374 11.13 -5.35 12.34
CA GLY A 374 10.74 -5.52 10.93
C GLY A 374 11.88 -6.08 10.07
N PHE A 375 11.68 -6.04 8.75
CA PHE A 375 12.72 -6.30 7.75
C PHE A 375 13.87 -5.29 7.87
N GLY A 376 15.10 -5.73 7.63
CA GLY A 376 16.33 -4.95 7.87
C GLY A 376 16.64 -4.69 9.36
N GLY A 377 15.83 -5.21 10.29
CA GLY A 377 15.97 -4.98 11.73
C GLY A 377 16.92 -5.94 12.44
N GLY A 378 17.09 -5.72 13.75
CA GLY A 378 17.89 -6.56 14.66
C GLY A 378 17.89 -6.01 16.09
N ARG A 379 18.47 -6.71 17.06
CA ARG A 379 18.44 -6.29 18.49
C ARG A 379 19.16 -4.97 18.80
N ASN A 380 20.06 -4.55 17.91
CA ASN A 380 20.86 -3.34 18.02
C ASN A 380 20.39 -2.20 17.10
N LEU A 381 19.37 -2.44 16.26
CA LEU A 381 18.80 -1.47 15.33
C LEU A 381 17.45 -0.97 15.84
N SER A 382 17.09 0.28 15.53
CA SER A 382 15.81 0.87 15.92
C SER A 382 14.64 0.05 15.34
N PRO A 383 13.54 -0.19 16.07
CA PRO A 383 13.17 0.38 17.38
C PRO A 383 13.80 -0.29 18.61
N SER A 384 14.53 -1.39 18.46
CA SER A 384 14.93 -2.29 19.57
C SER A 384 15.66 -1.60 20.73
N PRO A 385 16.75 -0.82 20.56
CA PRO A 385 17.44 -0.18 21.69
C PRO A 385 16.64 0.99 22.27
N ASP A 386 15.93 1.75 21.44
CA ASP A 386 15.21 2.96 21.83
C ASP A 386 13.98 2.64 22.68
N MET A 387 13.23 1.59 22.29
CA MET A 387 12.09 1.09 23.05
C MET A 387 12.52 0.52 24.41
N ARG A 388 13.65 -0.23 24.48
CA ARG A 388 14.24 -0.68 25.76
C ARG A 388 14.56 0.51 26.67
N LYS A 389 15.27 1.52 26.14
CA LYS A 389 15.64 2.73 26.86
C LYS A 389 14.41 3.47 27.40
N ALA A 390 13.33 3.56 26.62
CA ALA A 390 12.08 4.17 27.06
C ALA A 390 11.43 3.40 28.22
N TYR A 391 11.30 2.07 28.13
CA TYR A 391 10.74 1.26 29.22
C TYR A 391 11.58 1.31 30.50
N PHE A 392 12.91 1.19 30.41
CA PHE A 392 13.79 1.27 31.60
C PHE A 392 13.93 2.68 32.19
N THR A 393 13.48 3.72 31.48
CA THR A 393 13.27 5.06 32.05
C THR A 393 12.04 5.10 32.95
N ARG A 394 11.02 4.27 32.68
CA ARG A 394 9.75 4.21 33.43
C ARG A 394 9.78 3.25 34.62
N GLY A 395 10.44 2.11 34.50
CA GLY A 395 10.41 1.08 35.55
C GLY A 395 11.24 -0.17 35.25
N ASN A 396 10.95 -1.25 35.97
CA ASN A 396 11.58 -2.55 35.77
C ASN A 396 10.68 -3.43 34.89
N TYR A 397 11.25 -4.05 33.86
CA TYR A 397 10.56 -4.89 32.88
C TYR A 397 11.44 -6.09 32.51
N ASN A 398 10.82 -7.18 32.06
CA ASN A 398 11.50 -8.21 31.29
C ASN A 398 11.28 -7.90 29.81
N ILE A 399 12.28 -7.35 29.12
CA ILE A 399 12.15 -7.00 27.70
C ILE A 399 12.94 -8.01 26.87
N ILE A 400 12.25 -8.87 26.15
CA ILE A 400 12.87 -9.83 25.25
C ILE A 400 12.83 -9.24 23.84
N ILE A 401 13.99 -9.15 23.18
CA ILE A 401 14.02 -8.89 21.74
C ILE A 401 14.11 -10.23 21.02
N VAL A 402 13.19 -10.46 20.09
CA VAL A 402 13.33 -11.52 19.08
C VAL A 402 14.30 -10.99 18.02
N ASP A 403 15.54 -11.46 18.05
CA ASP A 403 16.50 -11.17 16.99
C ASP A 403 16.45 -12.26 15.93
N TYR A 404 15.99 -11.86 14.74
CA TYR A 404 15.94 -12.68 13.55
C TYR A 404 16.48 -11.91 12.34
N GLY A 405 17.32 -10.88 12.54
CA GLY A 405 17.80 -10.01 11.47
C GLY A 405 18.50 -10.74 10.32
N SER A 406 19.25 -11.80 10.64
CA SER A 406 19.88 -12.68 9.64
C SER A 406 18.90 -13.56 8.83
N ALA A 407 17.60 -13.47 9.12
CA ALA A 407 16.50 -14.11 8.40
C ALA A 407 15.59 -13.12 7.64
N VAL A 408 15.84 -11.81 7.77
CA VAL A 408 15.09 -10.72 7.10
C VAL A 408 16.02 -9.55 6.76
N THR A 409 17.10 -9.84 6.05
CA THR A 409 18.05 -8.85 5.52
C THR A 409 17.93 -8.76 4.00
N GLU A 410 18.28 -7.62 3.41
CA GLU A 410 18.68 -7.58 2.01
C GLU A 410 19.84 -8.57 1.79
N PRO A 411 19.87 -9.33 0.67
CA PRO A 411 19.01 -9.22 -0.51
C PRO A 411 17.74 -10.11 -0.47
N CYS A 412 17.43 -10.73 0.67
CA CYS A 412 16.51 -11.86 0.80
C CYS A 412 15.02 -11.46 0.94
N LEU A 413 14.57 -10.43 0.22
CA LEU A 413 13.22 -9.86 0.33
C LEU A 413 12.08 -10.89 0.12
N SER A 414 12.31 -11.94 -0.69
CA SER A 414 11.36 -13.04 -0.91
C SER A 414 11.04 -13.85 0.36
N GLN A 415 11.84 -13.73 1.42
CA GLN A 415 11.55 -14.42 2.68
C GLN A 415 10.30 -13.87 3.40
N ILE A 416 9.85 -12.63 3.11
CA ILE A 416 8.68 -12.02 3.77
C ILE A 416 7.40 -12.86 3.57
N GLU A 417 7.28 -13.64 2.49
CA GLU A 417 6.11 -14.50 2.22
C GLU A 417 5.92 -15.64 3.24
N TRP A 418 7.01 -16.15 3.83
CA TRP A 418 6.99 -17.38 4.65
C TRP A 418 7.73 -17.26 5.98
N ALA A 419 8.78 -16.43 6.05
CA ALA A 419 9.56 -16.22 7.27
C ALA A 419 8.70 -15.70 8.44
N PRO A 420 7.58 -14.99 8.25
CA PRO A 420 6.74 -14.62 9.39
C PRO A 420 6.04 -15.81 10.06
N ARG A 421 5.58 -16.82 9.32
CA ARG A 421 5.03 -18.07 9.90
C ARG A 421 6.13 -18.92 10.56
N PHE A 422 7.33 -18.94 9.97
CA PHE A 422 8.47 -19.64 10.57
C PHE A 422 8.97 -18.94 11.83
N GLY A 423 9.04 -17.61 11.80
CA GLY A 423 9.37 -16.75 12.93
C GLY A 423 8.36 -16.90 14.06
N SER A 424 7.05 -16.87 13.77
CA SER A 424 6.01 -17.03 14.78
C SER A 424 5.98 -18.43 15.39
N LEU A 425 6.29 -19.49 14.62
CA LEU A 425 6.51 -20.83 15.18
C LEU A 425 7.65 -20.81 16.21
N CYS A 426 8.78 -20.18 15.89
CA CYS A 426 9.91 -20.03 16.82
C CYS A 426 9.55 -19.15 18.03
N VAL A 427 8.83 -18.03 17.86
CA VAL A 427 8.37 -17.18 18.97
C VAL A 427 7.33 -17.90 19.84
N SER A 428 6.50 -18.79 19.28
CA SER A 428 5.58 -19.60 20.08
C SER A 428 6.33 -20.56 21.01
N GLN A 429 7.53 -21.04 20.63
CA GLN A 429 8.36 -21.84 21.54
C GLN A 429 8.85 -21.00 22.72
N LEU A 430 9.22 -19.72 22.51
CA LEU A 430 9.53 -18.81 23.60
C LEU A 430 8.32 -18.58 24.53
N VAL A 431 7.13 -18.33 23.97
CA VAL A 431 5.90 -18.11 24.76
C VAL A 431 5.56 -19.35 25.57
N LYS A 432 5.57 -20.55 24.96
CA LYS A 432 5.32 -21.83 25.64
C LYS A 432 6.40 -22.13 26.69
N TYR A 433 7.66 -21.84 26.41
CA TYR A 433 8.76 -22.00 27.37
C TYR A 433 8.54 -21.12 28.60
N ILE A 434 8.27 -19.82 28.43
CA ILE A 434 8.01 -18.91 29.55
C ILE A 434 6.74 -19.30 30.32
N ALA A 435 5.68 -19.75 29.62
CA ALA A 435 4.41 -20.13 30.25
C ALA A 435 4.51 -21.41 31.12
N ASN A 436 5.33 -22.38 30.71
CA ASN A 436 5.48 -23.66 31.42
C ASN A 436 6.65 -23.68 32.44
N HIS A 437 7.55 -22.70 32.41
CA HIS A 437 8.70 -22.63 33.31
C HIS A 437 8.28 -22.22 34.75
N PRO A 438 8.84 -22.76 35.84
CA PRO A 438 8.40 -22.45 37.22
C PRO A 438 8.55 -20.98 37.66
N ARG A 439 9.52 -20.25 37.10
CA ARG A 439 9.67 -18.78 37.23
C ARG A 439 8.82 -17.99 36.21
N GLY A 440 7.90 -18.63 35.51
CA GLY A 440 7.19 -18.13 34.34
C GLY A 440 6.08 -17.11 34.61
N VAL A 441 5.37 -16.74 33.54
CA VAL A 441 4.09 -16.01 33.55
C VAL A 441 3.20 -16.54 32.43
N PRO A 442 1.86 -16.55 32.55
CA PRO A 442 0.97 -17.00 31.49
C PRO A 442 1.02 -16.07 30.26
N PRO A 443 0.63 -16.54 29.05
CA PRO A 443 0.56 -15.70 27.85
C PRO A 443 -0.34 -14.47 28.02
N ASP A 444 -1.35 -14.57 28.88
CA ASP A 444 -2.33 -13.53 29.26
C ASP A 444 -1.69 -12.27 29.90
N ASP A 445 -0.48 -12.39 30.44
CA ASP A 445 0.33 -11.30 31.01
C ASP A 445 1.44 -10.81 30.05
N MET A 446 1.62 -11.45 28.90
CA MET A 446 2.62 -11.06 27.90
C MET A 446 2.08 -9.98 26.96
N HIS A 447 2.94 -9.00 26.64
CA HIS A 447 2.69 -8.00 25.60
C HIS A 447 3.68 -8.17 24.45
N LEU A 448 3.18 -8.55 23.27
CA LEU A 448 3.98 -8.60 22.04
C LEU A 448 3.88 -7.25 21.32
N ILE A 449 5.01 -6.74 20.83
CA ILE A 449 5.09 -5.46 20.11
C ILE A 449 5.84 -5.72 18.81
N GLY A 450 5.12 -5.74 17.70
CA GLY A 450 5.67 -6.05 16.39
C GLY A 450 5.70 -4.82 15.48
N TYR A 451 6.83 -4.59 14.79
CA TYR A 451 6.96 -3.52 13.80
C TYR A 451 7.03 -4.07 12.38
N SER A 452 6.25 -3.49 11.45
CA SER A 452 6.21 -3.90 10.04
C SER A 452 5.89 -5.40 9.93
N VAL A 453 6.71 -6.18 9.23
CA VAL A 453 6.69 -7.66 9.19
C VAL A 453 6.53 -8.30 10.59
N GLY A 454 7.17 -7.73 11.62
CA GLY A 454 7.11 -8.21 12.99
C GLY A 454 5.72 -8.14 13.63
N ALA A 455 4.81 -7.30 13.12
CA ALA A 455 3.42 -7.24 13.59
C ALA A 455 2.63 -8.49 13.22
N HIS A 456 2.80 -9.00 11.99
CA HIS A 456 2.20 -10.27 11.57
C HIS A 456 2.83 -11.46 12.29
N ILE A 457 4.15 -11.42 12.60
CA ILE A 457 4.78 -12.43 13.48
C ILE A 457 4.11 -12.44 14.85
N ALA A 458 3.78 -11.28 15.42
CA ALA A 458 3.15 -11.19 16.73
C ALA A 458 1.73 -11.79 16.75
N GLY A 459 0.92 -11.56 15.72
CA GLY A 459 -0.39 -12.20 15.53
C GLY A 459 -0.26 -13.71 15.35
N LEU A 460 0.52 -14.12 14.34
CA LEU A 460 0.70 -15.52 13.96
C LEU A 460 1.21 -16.45 15.08
N VAL A 461 1.75 -15.95 16.19
CA VAL A 461 2.06 -16.76 17.38
C VAL A 461 0.80 -17.41 17.95
N ALA A 462 -0.35 -16.73 17.93
CA ALA A 462 -1.62 -17.24 18.45
C ALA A 462 -2.07 -18.53 17.75
N ASN A 463 -1.83 -18.64 16.44
CA ASN A 463 -2.12 -19.83 15.63
C ASN A 463 -1.30 -21.09 16.05
N TYR A 464 -0.31 -20.94 16.94
CA TYR A 464 0.46 -22.05 17.51
C TYR A 464 0.15 -22.31 18.99
N LEU A 465 -0.75 -21.55 19.63
CA LEU A 465 -1.21 -21.77 21.01
C LEU A 465 -2.51 -22.58 21.01
N THR A 466 -2.57 -23.63 21.83
CA THR A 466 -3.82 -24.36 22.08
C THR A 466 -4.63 -23.67 23.19
N PRO A 467 -5.96 -23.88 23.29
CA PRO A 467 -6.79 -23.28 24.34
C PRO A 467 -6.35 -23.61 25.78
N ALA A 468 -5.62 -24.71 25.97
CA ALA A 468 -5.05 -25.10 27.28
C ALA A 468 -3.73 -24.38 27.62
N GLU A 469 -3.06 -23.78 26.63
CA GLU A 469 -1.82 -23.01 26.83
C GLU A 469 -2.07 -21.52 27.10
N GLY A 470 -3.33 -21.06 27.01
CA GLY A 470 -3.74 -19.67 27.28
C GLY A 470 -3.81 -18.80 26.03
N LYS A 471 -4.05 -17.49 26.21
CA LYS A 471 -4.18 -16.52 25.12
C LYS A 471 -3.30 -15.29 25.36
N LEU A 472 -2.67 -14.76 24.31
CA LEU A 472 -1.79 -13.59 24.41
C LEU A 472 -2.50 -12.38 25.05
N GLY A 473 -1.85 -11.76 26.03
CA GLY A 473 -2.41 -10.67 26.84
C GLY A 473 -2.67 -9.37 26.08
N ARG A 474 -1.70 -8.97 25.25
CA ARG A 474 -1.83 -7.87 24.29
C ARG A 474 -0.89 -8.07 23.09
N ILE A 475 -1.31 -7.62 21.92
CA ILE A 475 -0.44 -7.34 20.78
C ILE A 475 -0.56 -5.87 20.40
N THR A 476 0.56 -5.15 20.24
CA THR A 476 0.58 -3.88 19.50
C THR A 476 1.24 -4.07 18.14
N GLY A 477 0.49 -3.77 17.07
CA GLY A 477 0.99 -3.71 15.70
C GLY A 477 1.46 -2.30 15.34
N LEU A 478 2.74 -2.14 15.02
CA LEU A 478 3.33 -0.87 14.62
C LEU A 478 3.52 -0.86 13.08
N ASP A 479 2.61 -0.19 12.38
CA ASP A 479 2.45 -0.15 10.92
C ASP A 479 2.63 -1.53 10.24
N PRO A 480 1.74 -2.51 10.50
CA PRO A 480 1.81 -3.86 9.92
C PRO A 480 1.85 -3.79 8.40
N THR A 481 2.71 -4.58 7.72
CA THR A 481 2.99 -4.34 6.30
C THR A 481 1.94 -4.94 5.35
N ILE A 482 1.56 -4.20 4.31
CA ILE A 482 0.58 -4.65 3.32
C ILE A 482 1.11 -5.73 2.36
N PHE A 483 2.43 -5.89 2.23
CA PHE A 483 3.01 -6.87 1.31
C PHE A 483 2.72 -8.30 1.78
N PHE A 484 2.05 -9.10 0.94
CA PHE A 484 1.59 -10.46 1.21
C PHE A 484 0.48 -10.62 2.26
N TYR A 485 0.10 -9.55 2.97
CA TYR A 485 -0.96 -9.51 4.01
C TYR A 485 -2.15 -8.61 3.64
N ALA A 486 -2.33 -8.30 2.35
CA ALA A 486 -3.42 -7.47 1.82
C ALA A 486 -4.79 -8.19 1.78
N GLY A 487 -5.06 -9.10 2.72
CA GLY A 487 -6.24 -9.95 2.76
C GLY A 487 -7.12 -9.71 3.99
N SER A 488 -8.11 -10.58 4.14
CA SER A 488 -8.90 -10.75 5.36
C SER A 488 -8.81 -12.21 5.81
N ASN A 489 -7.59 -12.74 5.91
CA ASN A 489 -7.33 -14.13 6.24
C ASN A 489 -6.71 -14.24 7.64
N ASN A 490 -7.57 -14.40 8.63
CA ASN A 490 -7.27 -14.59 10.05
C ASN A 490 -6.21 -15.67 10.35
N SER A 491 -5.96 -16.62 9.44
CA SER A 491 -4.89 -17.64 9.60
C SER A 491 -3.51 -17.19 9.09
N ARG A 492 -3.39 -15.94 8.63
CA ARG A 492 -2.21 -15.38 7.93
C ARG A 492 -1.86 -13.96 8.37
N ASP A 493 -2.86 -13.13 8.60
CA ASP A 493 -2.75 -11.70 8.84
C ASP A 493 -2.83 -11.40 10.36
N LEU A 494 -2.62 -10.15 10.81
CA LEU A 494 -2.81 -9.78 12.23
C LEU A 494 -4.28 -9.41 12.46
N ASP A 495 -4.98 -10.10 13.37
CA ASP A 495 -6.42 -9.90 13.59
C ASP A 495 -6.82 -9.80 15.08
N PRO A 496 -7.99 -9.23 15.44
CA PRO A 496 -8.40 -9.06 16.84
C PRO A 496 -8.48 -10.38 17.62
N SER A 497 -8.64 -11.51 16.93
CA SER A 497 -8.71 -12.85 17.51
C SER A 497 -7.38 -13.34 18.10
N ASP A 498 -6.23 -12.78 17.73
CA ASP A 498 -4.91 -13.26 18.16
C ASP A 498 -4.64 -13.07 19.69
N ALA A 499 -5.24 -12.06 20.31
CA ALA A 499 -4.99 -11.70 21.71
C ALA A 499 -6.26 -11.28 22.47
N HIS A 500 -6.18 -11.12 23.79
CA HIS A 500 -7.25 -10.48 24.59
C HIS A 500 -7.44 -9.00 24.23
N PHE A 501 -6.38 -8.36 23.74
CA PHE A 501 -6.41 -7.01 23.19
C PHE A 501 -5.39 -6.86 22.07
N VAL A 502 -5.79 -6.22 20.97
CA VAL A 502 -4.93 -5.95 19.81
C VAL A 502 -5.10 -4.49 19.45
N ASP A 503 -4.02 -3.72 19.41
CA ASP A 503 -4.07 -2.32 18.97
C ASP A 503 -3.05 -2.05 17.86
N ILE A 504 -3.47 -1.35 16.82
CA ILE A 504 -2.67 -1.13 15.61
C ILE A 504 -2.49 0.37 15.39
N ILE A 505 -1.25 0.79 15.12
CA ILE A 505 -0.91 2.18 14.81
C ILE A 505 -0.44 2.25 13.37
N HIS A 506 -1.18 3.00 12.55
CA HIS A 506 -1.01 3.17 11.12
C HIS A 506 -0.33 4.51 10.81
N THR A 507 0.79 4.48 10.08
CA THR A 507 1.56 5.66 9.64
C THR A 507 1.95 5.66 8.16
N GLY A 508 2.05 4.51 7.51
CA GLY A 508 2.34 4.31 6.08
C GLY A 508 1.26 3.52 5.34
N ALA A 509 0.02 3.58 5.81
CA ALA A 509 -1.13 2.78 5.37
C ALA A 509 -1.42 2.88 3.87
N GLY A 510 -1.78 1.75 3.26
CA GLY A 510 -2.08 1.63 1.82
C GLY A 510 -0.86 1.71 0.90
N ILE A 511 0.34 1.93 1.44
CA ILE A 511 1.57 2.16 0.66
C ILE A 511 2.67 1.17 1.07
N LEU A 512 2.99 1.12 2.38
CA LEU A 512 3.87 0.10 2.98
C LEU A 512 3.16 -0.63 4.14
N GLY A 513 2.31 0.09 4.88
CA GLY A 513 1.43 -0.44 5.92
C GLY A 513 0.05 -0.87 5.40
N GLN A 514 -0.63 -1.75 6.14
CA GLN A 514 -2.01 -2.19 5.92
C GLN A 514 -2.98 -0.99 6.02
N TRP A 515 -4.08 -1.02 5.27
CA TRP A 515 -5.11 0.03 5.33
C TRP A 515 -6.31 -0.36 6.20
N SER A 516 -6.81 -1.57 6.04
CA SER A 516 -8.01 -2.05 6.74
C SER A 516 -7.77 -2.17 8.24
N PRO A 517 -8.73 -1.74 9.10
CA PRO A 517 -8.65 -1.98 10.53
C PRO A 517 -8.47 -3.48 10.83
N GLY A 518 -7.47 -3.80 11.66
CA GLY A 518 -7.14 -5.18 12.05
C GLY A 518 -7.04 -5.37 13.57
N GLY A 519 -7.23 -4.30 14.34
CA GLY A 519 -7.16 -4.33 15.79
C GLY A 519 -8.53 -4.43 16.45
N HIS A 520 -8.49 -4.63 17.76
CA HIS A 520 -9.59 -4.18 18.61
C HIS A 520 -9.71 -2.65 18.59
N ALA A 521 -8.58 -1.93 18.47
CA ALA A 521 -8.52 -0.48 18.28
C ALA A 521 -7.43 -0.08 17.27
N ASP A 522 -7.77 0.74 16.28
CA ASP A 522 -6.88 1.14 15.19
C ASP A 522 -6.66 2.66 15.18
N PHE A 523 -5.41 3.09 15.02
CA PHE A 523 -4.98 4.48 15.17
C PHE A 523 -4.31 5.02 13.91
N TYR A 524 -4.99 5.90 13.18
CA TYR A 524 -4.48 6.50 11.94
C TYR A 524 -3.80 7.84 12.24
N VAL A 525 -2.48 7.81 12.31
CA VAL A 525 -1.67 8.97 12.73
C VAL A 525 -1.55 9.96 11.58
N ASN A 526 -1.97 11.20 11.81
CA ASN A 526 -2.08 12.27 10.81
C ASN A 526 -2.94 11.90 9.57
N GLY A 527 -3.82 10.90 9.68
CA GLY A 527 -4.58 10.34 8.56
C GLY A 527 -4.04 9.00 8.05
N GLY A 528 -2.92 8.52 8.60
CA GLY A 528 -2.40 7.16 8.41
C GLY A 528 -1.46 6.96 7.23
N THR A 529 -1.32 7.92 6.31
CA THR A 529 -0.56 7.78 5.06
C THR A 529 0.73 8.60 4.97
N SER A 530 0.75 9.79 5.57
CA SER A 530 1.87 10.74 5.44
C SER A 530 2.09 11.50 6.73
N GLN A 531 3.35 11.58 7.15
CA GLN A 531 3.74 11.97 8.48
C GLN A 531 4.52 13.30 8.48
N PRO A 532 4.15 14.27 9.34
CA PRO A 532 4.84 15.55 9.43
C PRO A 532 6.35 15.37 9.64
N GLY A 533 7.13 15.95 8.73
CA GLY A 533 8.59 15.88 8.74
C GLY A 533 9.21 14.70 7.99
N CYS A 534 8.45 13.96 7.16
CA CYS A 534 8.99 12.91 6.29
C CYS A 534 9.26 13.29 4.83
N ALA A 535 8.79 14.46 4.37
CA ALA A 535 9.04 14.92 3.00
C ALA A 535 10.56 15.01 2.70
N SER A 536 11.03 14.19 1.76
CA SER A 536 12.44 14.12 1.34
C SER A 536 12.60 14.38 -0.16
N SER A 537 13.84 14.43 -0.64
CA SER A 537 14.18 14.61 -2.06
C SER A 537 13.75 13.45 -2.97
N THR A 538 13.34 12.31 -2.39
CA THR A 538 12.81 11.15 -3.13
C THR A 538 11.53 10.62 -2.50
N ILE A 539 10.64 10.10 -3.34
CA ILE A 539 9.39 9.45 -2.93
C ILE A 539 9.70 8.22 -2.06
N PHE A 540 10.69 7.41 -2.42
CA PHE A 540 11.07 6.21 -1.66
C PHE A 540 11.51 6.53 -0.22
N GLN A 541 12.35 7.55 -0.01
CA GLN A 541 12.75 7.98 1.34
C GLN A 541 11.58 8.58 2.13
N THR A 542 10.67 9.29 1.46
CA THR A 542 9.48 9.86 2.09
C THR A 542 8.59 8.73 2.64
N LEU A 543 8.27 7.73 1.81
CA LEU A 543 7.41 6.61 2.18
C LEU A 543 8.07 5.68 3.20
N ALA A 544 9.38 5.44 3.10
CA ALA A 544 10.13 4.71 4.13
C ALA A 544 10.15 5.46 5.47
N CYS A 545 10.18 6.81 5.45
CA CYS A 545 10.01 7.62 6.65
C CYS A 545 8.59 7.49 7.21
N ASP A 546 7.56 7.60 6.36
CA ASP A 546 6.15 7.48 6.77
C ASP A 546 5.86 6.11 7.44
N HIS A 547 6.40 5.01 6.90
CA HIS A 547 6.35 3.68 7.50
C HIS A 547 7.12 3.59 8.84
N THR A 548 8.35 4.10 8.90
CA THR A 548 9.18 4.01 10.13
C THR A 548 8.69 4.92 11.26
N LYS A 549 7.96 6.01 10.97
CA LYS A 549 7.49 7.02 11.95
C LYS A 549 6.61 6.47 13.08
N VAL A 550 5.94 5.34 12.89
CA VAL A 550 5.21 4.66 13.97
C VAL A 550 6.10 4.38 15.19
N THR A 551 7.39 4.09 14.96
CA THR A 551 8.32 3.71 16.01
C THR A 551 8.61 4.85 17.01
N PRO A 552 9.06 6.07 16.63
CA PRO A 552 9.22 7.15 17.58
C PRO A 552 7.91 7.60 18.24
N TYR A 553 6.76 7.48 17.57
CA TYR A 553 5.46 7.80 18.19
C TYR A 553 5.14 6.83 19.35
N PHE A 554 5.27 5.52 19.14
CA PHE A 554 5.07 4.54 20.20
C PHE A 554 6.13 4.67 21.31
N ILE A 555 7.41 4.88 20.96
CA ILE A 555 8.50 5.07 21.93
C ILE A 555 8.26 6.31 22.80
N GLU A 556 7.80 7.43 22.25
CA GLU A 556 7.42 8.60 23.03
C GLU A 556 6.18 8.32 23.90
N SER A 557 5.20 7.53 23.42
CA SER A 557 3.99 7.20 24.18
C SER A 557 4.28 6.57 25.55
N ILE A 558 5.36 5.78 25.67
CA ILE A 558 5.78 5.12 26.93
C ILE A 558 6.02 6.15 28.06
N ASN A 559 6.55 7.34 27.73
CA ASN A 559 6.97 8.35 28.71
C ASN A 559 6.33 9.74 28.51
N SER A 560 5.41 9.91 27.56
CA SER A 560 4.78 11.20 27.29
C SER A 560 3.94 11.68 28.48
N GLU A 561 4.29 12.84 29.04
CA GLU A 561 3.46 13.53 30.06
C GLU A 561 2.22 14.23 29.44
N ARG A 562 2.16 14.33 28.11
CA ARG A 562 1.04 14.97 27.37
C ARG A 562 0.02 13.97 26.83
N GLY A 563 0.50 12.82 26.37
CA GLY A 563 -0.30 11.77 25.74
C GLY A 563 -0.59 12.01 24.25
N PHE A 564 -0.65 10.91 23.50
CA PHE A 564 -1.13 10.89 22.11
C PHE A 564 -2.64 10.67 22.11
N TRP A 565 -3.39 11.73 22.38
CA TRP A 565 -4.85 11.66 22.47
C TRP A 565 -5.47 11.56 21.07
N ALA A 566 -6.17 10.45 20.84
CA ALA A 566 -6.81 10.12 19.58
C ALA A 566 -8.34 10.17 19.73
N GLY A 567 -9.01 10.81 18.78
CA GLY A 567 -10.47 10.93 18.75
C GLY A 567 -11.09 9.86 17.85
N PRO A 568 -12.19 9.20 18.24
CA PRO A 568 -12.91 8.29 17.36
C PRO A 568 -13.54 9.05 16.20
N CYS A 569 -13.57 8.45 15.02
CA CYS A 569 -14.17 9.05 13.82
C CYS A 569 -14.61 7.94 12.86
N PRO A 570 -15.82 8.00 12.24
CA PRO A 570 -16.37 6.86 11.50
C PRO A 570 -15.58 6.48 10.23
N THR A 571 -14.91 7.44 9.60
CA THR A 571 -14.10 7.23 8.38
C THR A 571 -12.94 8.21 8.32
N LEU A 572 -11.91 7.88 7.52
CA LEU A 572 -10.83 8.82 7.19
C LEU A 572 -11.36 10.09 6.52
N ILE A 573 -12.40 9.98 5.69
CA ILE A 573 -13.03 11.11 4.99
C ILE A 573 -13.60 12.09 6.01
N SER A 574 -14.34 11.60 7.00
CA SER A 574 -14.88 12.39 8.11
C SER A 574 -13.79 13.08 8.94
N TYR A 575 -12.62 12.44 9.09
CA TYR A 575 -11.46 13.02 9.78
C TYR A 575 -10.77 14.12 8.96
N LEU A 576 -10.45 13.85 7.69
CA LEU A 576 -9.75 14.79 6.80
C LEU A 576 -10.57 16.06 6.52
N LEU A 577 -11.90 15.95 6.49
CA LEU A 577 -12.82 17.08 6.35
C LEU A 577 -13.06 17.85 7.66
N GLY A 578 -12.50 17.40 8.79
CA GLY A 578 -12.70 18.01 10.10
C GLY A 578 -14.13 17.84 10.66
N TRP A 579 -14.91 16.90 10.14
CA TRP A 579 -16.32 16.68 10.50
C TRP A 579 -16.53 15.86 11.77
N CYS A 580 -15.45 15.32 12.35
CA CYS A 580 -15.50 14.60 13.61
C CYS A 580 -15.28 15.55 14.79
N GLU A 581 -16.36 15.85 15.52
CA GLU A 581 -16.37 16.45 16.86
C GLU A 581 -16.61 15.38 17.94
N PRO A 582 -15.64 14.51 18.26
CA PRO A 582 -15.75 13.61 19.41
C PRO A 582 -15.78 14.42 20.72
N LYS A 583 -16.53 13.94 21.71
CA LYS A 583 -16.65 14.63 23.00
C LYS A 583 -15.36 14.45 23.79
N ASP A 584 -15.14 15.32 24.79
CA ASP A 584 -14.03 15.21 25.74
C ASP A 584 -13.97 13.84 26.46
N SER A 585 -15.07 13.09 26.52
CA SER A 585 -15.19 11.73 27.06
C SER A 585 -14.74 10.61 26.12
N ASP A 586 -14.69 10.89 24.81
CA ASP A 586 -14.60 9.85 23.78
C ASP A 586 -13.15 9.64 23.31
N TYR A 587 -12.25 10.56 23.68
CA TYR A 587 -10.82 10.51 23.40
C TYR A 587 -10.11 9.42 24.21
N VAL A 588 -9.22 8.66 23.55
CA VAL A 588 -8.37 7.64 24.17
C VAL A 588 -6.89 7.93 23.92
N LEU A 589 -6.00 7.24 24.64
CA LEU A 589 -4.54 7.37 24.48
C LEU A 589 -4.00 6.31 23.52
N MET A 590 -3.43 6.72 22.39
CA MET A 590 -2.66 5.83 21.53
C MET A 590 -1.35 5.38 22.20
N GLY A 591 -0.98 4.11 22.03
CA GLY A 591 0.31 3.55 22.45
C GLY A 591 0.27 2.79 23.78
N GLU A 592 1.38 2.80 24.53
CA GLU A 592 1.57 1.93 25.71
C GLU A 592 0.43 2.03 26.74
N HIS A 593 -0.08 3.24 27.02
CA HIS A 593 -1.11 3.48 28.06
C HIS A 593 -2.55 3.39 27.55
N LEU A 594 -2.78 2.81 26.38
CA LEU A 594 -4.11 2.54 25.85
C LEU A 594 -4.90 1.61 26.77
N SER A 595 -6.14 1.97 27.07
CA SER A 595 -7.07 1.11 27.81
C SER A 595 -7.41 -0.14 27.01
N ARG A 596 -7.24 -1.34 27.61
CA ARG A 596 -7.64 -2.63 27.01
C ARG A 596 -9.15 -2.70 26.65
N ARG A 597 -9.97 -1.73 27.11
CA ARG A 597 -11.40 -1.60 26.76
C ARG A 597 -11.68 -0.73 25.54
N ALA A 598 -10.71 0.02 25.00
CA ALA A 598 -10.91 0.83 23.81
C ALA A 598 -11.30 -0.05 22.61
N ARG A 599 -12.23 0.41 21.78
CA ARG A 599 -12.69 -0.31 20.58
C ARG A 599 -12.96 0.66 19.42
N GLY A 600 -12.64 0.25 18.20
CA GLY A 600 -12.94 0.99 16.96
C GLY A 600 -11.78 1.82 16.40
N VAL A 601 -12.12 2.73 15.48
CA VAL A 601 -11.16 3.51 14.67
C VAL A 601 -10.97 4.90 15.26
N PHE A 602 -9.71 5.29 15.47
CA PHE A 602 -9.30 6.55 16.07
C PHE A 602 -8.27 7.29 15.20
N TYR A 603 -8.26 8.62 15.30
CA TYR A 603 -7.31 9.48 14.59
C TYR A 603 -6.61 10.43 15.55
N VAL A 604 -5.31 10.67 15.32
CA VAL A 604 -4.45 11.51 16.16
C VAL A 604 -3.58 12.40 15.29
N THR A 605 -3.31 13.63 15.75
CA THR A 605 -2.36 14.55 15.09
C THR A 605 -1.08 14.68 15.91
N THR A 606 0.06 14.74 15.24
CA THR A 606 1.38 14.90 15.87
C THR A 606 2.10 16.16 15.39
N ASN A 607 3.12 16.58 16.12
CA ASN A 607 4.10 17.54 15.59
C ASN A 607 5.03 16.86 14.57
N ALA A 608 5.82 17.65 13.82
CA ALA A 608 6.84 17.13 12.88
C ALA A 608 8.18 16.74 13.53
N LYS A 609 8.42 17.23 14.76
CA LYS A 609 9.63 17.03 15.55
C LYS A 609 9.24 16.70 17.00
N PRO A 610 10.08 15.98 17.77
CA PRO A 610 9.79 15.67 19.16
C PRO A 610 9.75 16.94 20.03
N PRO A 611 8.89 17.01 21.08
CA PRO A 611 7.88 16.02 21.43
C PRO A 611 6.74 15.98 20.40
N TYR A 612 6.47 14.80 19.86
CA TYR A 612 5.47 14.56 18.82
C TYR A 612 4.04 14.66 19.39
N ALA A 613 3.86 14.32 20.67
CA ALA A 613 2.58 14.41 21.38
C ALA A 613 2.10 15.86 21.56
N ARG A 614 0.93 16.17 20.97
CA ARG A 614 0.27 17.47 21.08
C ARG A 614 -0.45 17.67 22.42
N GLY A 615 -0.81 16.58 23.11
CA GLY A 615 -1.63 16.59 24.32
C GLY A 615 -3.13 16.61 24.04
N PHE A 616 -3.93 16.67 25.11
CA PHE A 616 -5.40 16.59 25.03
C PHE A 616 -6.00 17.77 24.21
N PRO A 617 -6.71 17.49 23.10
CA PRO A 617 -7.26 18.53 22.23
C PRO A 617 -8.65 19.01 22.64
N GLY A 618 -9.32 18.30 23.56
CA GLY A 618 -10.69 18.58 23.99
C GLY A 618 -10.87 19.92 24.71
N LYS A 619 -12.11 20.39 24.76
CA LYS A 619 -12.48 21.78 25.13
C LYS A 619 -12.20 22.03 26.63
N ASN A 620 -12.35 21.04 27.51
CA ASN A 620 -12.07 21.16 28.95
C ASN A 620 -10.69 20.60 29.34
N ARG A 621 -9.64 21.43 29.32
CA ARG A 621 -8.29 21.06 29.85
C ARG A 621 -8.26 20.61 31.33
N ARG A 622 -9.38 20.68 32.06
CA ARG A 622 -9.52 20.11 33.42
C ARG A 622 -9.83 18.61 33.43
N THR A 623 -10.53 18.04 32.44
CA THR A 623 -10.82 16.59 32.41
C THR A 623 -9.55 15.76 32.25
N ALA A 624 -8.58 16.25 31.46
CA ALA A 624 -7.26 15.65 31.29
C ALA A 624 -6.43 15.47 32.58
N LYS A 625 -6.81 16.10 33.70
CA LYS A 625 -6.22 15.83 35.03
C LYS A 625 -6.94 14.73 35.83
N ASN A 626 -8.20 14.44 35.49
CA ASN A 626 -9.04 13.48 36.19
C ASN A 626 -9.14 12.12 35.46
N SER A 627 -8.84 12.08 34.15
CA SER A 627 -8.80 10.86 33.33
C SER A 627 -7.46 10.13 33.45
N ASP A 628 -7.30 9.32 34.50
CA ASP A 628 -6.23 8.33 34.80
C ASP A 628 -4.75 8.75 34.78
N TYR A 629 -4.35 9.85 34.12
CA TYR A 629 -2.98 10.37 34.13
C TYR A 629 -2.47 10.74 35.53
N ALA A 630 -3.38 11.00 36.47
CA ALA A 630 -3.06 11.23 37.89
C ALA A 630 -2.37 10.03 38.58
N GLY A 631 -2.51 8.81 38.03
CA GLY A 631 -1.84 7.61 38.54
C GLY A 631 -0.32 7.60 38.32
N VAL A 632 0.21 8.38 37.36
CA VAL A 632 1.64 8.37 36.99
C VAL A 632 2.48 9.28 37.88
N ARG A 633 2.35 9.14 39.21
CA ARG A 633 3.33 9.69 40.15
C ARG A 633 4.51 8.73 40.29
N ARG A 634 5.74 9.26 40.16
CA ARG A 634 6.98 8.50 40.39
C ARG A 634 6.99 7.93 41.82
N LYS A 635 7.26 6.63 41.92
CA LYS A 635 7.76 5.91 43.10
C LYS A 635 8.89 5.01 42.65
#